data_AF-A0A1A3SHU7-F1
#
_entry.id   AF-A0A1A3SHU7-F1
#
_cell.length_a   1.000
_cell.length_b   1.000
_cell.length_c   1.000
_cell.angle_alpha   90.00
_cell.angle_beta   90.00
_cell.angle_gamma   90.00
#
_symmetry.space_group_name_H-M   'P 1'
#
loop_
_entity.id
_entity.type
_entity.pdbx_description
1 polymer ?
#
loop_
_entity_poly.entity_id
_entity_poly.type
_entity_poly.pdbx_seq_one_letter_code
_entity_poly.pdbx_strand_id
1 'polypeptide(L)' 'MIRALLVAAAIGAAAVGLAPLASASSPYANCTQAHKDGRWDIPKGDDAYWAGGDRDGDGIACES' A
#
# COMPACT_ATOMS: atom_id res chain seq x y z
N MET A 1 -51.57 -19.10 8.42
CA MET A 1 -50.34 -19.86 8.08
C MET A 1 -49.46 -18.94 7.26
N ILE A 2 -49.00 -17.88 7.93
CA ILE A 2 -48.33 -16.71 7.39
C ILE A 2 -47.27 -16.44 8.46
N ARG A 3 -46.03 -16.17 8.06
CA ARG A 3 -44.82 -15.93 8.89
C ARG A 3 -43.88 -17.13 9.00
N ALA A 4 -43.04 -17.32 7.99
CA ALA A 4 -41.72 -17.95 8.17
C ALA A 4 -40.80 -17.87 6.94
N LEU A 5 -41.25 -17.36 5.78
CA LEU A 5 -40.44 -17.37 4.55
C LEU A 5 -39.58 -16.11 4.33
N LEU A 6 -39.15 -15.43 5.40
CA LEU A 6 -38.35 -14.20 5.30
C LEU A 6 -37.26 -14.17 6.38
N VAL A 7 -36.26 -15.06 6.32
CA VAL A 7 -35.04 -14.88 7.13
C VAL A 7 -33.80 -15.35 6.37
N ALA A 8 -32.97 -14.36 6.04
CA ALA A 8 -31.50 -14.41 5.95
C ALA A 8 -30.85 -15.15 4.76
N ALA A 9 -30.96 -14.57 3.56
CA ALA A 9 -29.87 -14.62 2.57
C ALA A 9 -29.03 -13.33 2.70
N ALA A 10 -28.24 -13.23 3.76
CA ALA A 10 -27.30 -12.13 3.98
C ALA A 10 -25.98 -12.68 4.53
N ILE A 11 -25.33 -13.56 3.77
CA ILE A 11 -23.98 -14.04 4.09
C ILE A 11 -23.21 -14.06 2.76
N GLY A 12 -22.26 -13.14 2.59
CA GLY A 12 -21.33 -13.23 1.47
C GLY A 12 -20.79 -11.93 0.92
N ALA A 13 -20.45 -10.94 1.74
CA ALA A 13 -19.64 -9.80 1.28
C ALA A 13 -18.80 -9.22 2.44
N ALA A 14 -17.98 -10.05 3.07
CA ALA A 14 -16.99 -9.60 4.05
C ALA A 14 -15.70 -10.41 3.88
N ALA A 15 -15.11 -10.33 2.68
CA ALA A 15 -13.74 -10.78 2.43
C ALA A 15 -12.98 -9.64 1.76
N VAL A 16 -13.01 -8.45 2.38
CA VAL A 16 -12.01 -7.43 2.05
C VAL A 16 -10.74 -7.92 2.71
N GLY A 17 -9.88 -8.54 1.90
CA GLY A 17 -8.62 -9.09 2.35
C GLY A 17 -7.85 -8.04 3.14
N LEU A 18 -7.41 -8.42 4.33
CA LEU A 18 -6.34 -7.73 5.05
C LEU A 18 -5.08 -7.92 4.21
N ALA A 19 -4.94 -7.15 3.12
CA ALA A 19 -3.65 -7.00 2.48
C ALA A 19 -2.72 -6.43 3.55
N PRO A 20 -1.57 -7.05 3.82
CA PRO A 20 -0.61 -6.47 4.74
C PRO A 20 -0.31 -5.07 4.20
N LEU A 21 -0.57 -4.05 5.01
CA LEU A 21 0.02 -2.74 4.81
C LEU A 21 1.51 -3.02 4.95
N ALA A 22 2.18 -3.25 3.82
CA ALA A 22 3.62 -3.31 3.74
C ALA A 22 4.11 -1.91 4.13
N SER A 23 4.22 -1.67 5.44
CA SER A 23 5.05 -0.62 5.99
C SER A 23 6.48 -1.01 5.63
N ALA A 24 6.85 -0.76 4.38
CA ALA A 24 8.23 -0.79 3.93
C ALA A 24 8.95 0.29 4.75
N SER A 25 9.55 -0.12 5.85
CA SER A 25 10.63 0.65 6.45
C SER A 25 11.69 0.72 5.36
N SER A 26 11.83 1.89 4.73
CA SER A 26 12.76 2.08 3.60
C SER A 26 14.13 1.49 3.93
N PRO A 27 14.80 0.82 2.96
CA PRO A 27 16.21 0.49 3.10
C PRO A 27 17.11 1.73 3.21
N TYR A 28 16.57 2.92 2.90
CA TYR A 28 17.29 4.18 2.85
C TYR A 28 16.85 5.13 3.95
N ALA A 29 17.82 5.79 4.60
CA ALA A 29 17.52 6.86 5.54
C ALA A 29 17.00 8.13 4.82
N ASN A 30 17.38 8.31 3.55
CA ASN A 30 17.00 9.45 2.71
C ASN A 30 17.31 9.15 1.24
N CYS A 31 16.79 10.00 0.34
CA CYS A 31 17.03 9.88 -1.09
C CYS A 31 18.50 9.99 -1.48
N THR A 32 19.33 10.74 -0.74
CA THR A 32 20.78 10.79 -1.02
C THR A 32 21.44 9.42 -0.88
N GLN A 33 21.00 8.58 0.06
CA GLN A 33 21.49 7.21 0.17
C GLN A 33 20.96 6.35 -0.99
N ALA A 34 19.69 6.49 -1.35
CA ALA A 34 19.12 5.78 -2.51
C ALA A 34 19.85 6.12 -3.82
N HIS A 35 20.15 7.40 -4.03
CA HIS A 35 20.87 7.91 -5.20
C HIS A 35 22.31 7.42 -5.26
N LYS A 36 22.99 7.27 -4.11
CA LYS A 36 24.33 6.65 -4.04
C LYS A 36 24.31 5.19 -4.47
N ASP A 37 23.21 4.51 -4.23
CA ASP A 37 22.97 3.14 -4.68
C ASP A 37 22.39 3.09 -6.11
N GLY A 38 22.24 4.24 -6.77
CA GLY A 38 21.73 4.35 -8.14
C GLY A 38 20.21 4.14 -8.27
N ARG A 39 19.46 4.19 -7.17
CA ARG A 39 17.99 4.12 -7.19
C ARG A 39 17.38 5.51 -7.25
N TRP A 40 16.55 5.71 -8.26
CA TRP A 40 15.81 6.92 -8.59
C TRP A 40 14.39 6.52 -8.99
N ASP A 41 13.46 7.47 -8.93
CA ASP A 41 12.09 7.30 -9.41
C ASP A 41 11.42 6.01 -8.89
N ILE A 42 11.49 5.79 -7.58
CA ILE A 42 11.10 4.53 -6.93
C ILE A 42 9.57 4.47 -6.83
N PRO A 43 8.86 3.63 -7.61
CA PRO A 43 7.40 3.61 -7.60
C PRO A 43 6.85 2.89 -6.35
N LYS A 44 5.61 3.20 -5.93
CA LYS A 44 4.88 2.54 -4.81
C LYS A 44 4.92 0.99 -4.76
N GLY A 45 5.18 0.32 -5.88
CA GLY A 45 5.31 -1.14 -5.95
C GLY A 45 6.72 -1.69 -5.75
N ASP A 46 7.73 -0.82 -5.67
CA ASP A 46 9.13 -1.18 -5.44
C ASP A 46 9.38 -1.42 -3.95
N ASP A 47 10.27 -2.37 -3.64
CA ASP A 47 10.61 -2.74 -2.27
C ASP A 47 11.33 -1.61 -1.50
N ALA A 48 11.97 -0.70 -2.22
CA ALA A 48 12.59 0.47 -1.67
C ALA A 48 11.64 1.65 -1.51
N TYR A 49 10.36 1.58 -1.92
CA TYR A 49 9.43 2.69 -1.77
C TYR A 49 9.15 3.00 -0.30
N TRP A 50 9.10 4.29 0.03
CA TRP A 50 8.61 4.75 1.33
C TRP A 50 8.01 6.13 1.23
N ALA A 51 6.97 6.37 2.04
CA ALA A 51 6.24 7.63 2.09
C ALA A 51 7.11 8.85 2.48
N GLY A 52 8.28 8.64 3.10
CA GLY A 52 9.20 9.74 3.42
C GLY A 52 10.06 10.20 2.24
N GLY A 53 10.19 9.38 1.20
CA GLY A 53 10.92 9.70 -0.03
C GLY A 53 10.02 10.30 -1.11
N ASP A 54 8.71 10.05 -1.02
CA ASP A 54 7.64 10.58 -1.87
C ASP A 54 7.04 11.83 -1.19
N ARG A 55 7.68 12.98 -1.41
CA ARG A 55 7.40 14.22 -0.66
C ARG A 55 6.12 14.92 -1.10
N ASP A 56 5.74 14.76 -2.35
CA ASP A 56 4.54 15.34 -2.93
C ASP A 56 3.35 14.36 -2.94
N GLY A 57 3.60 13.07 -2.67
CA GLY A 57 2.59 12.04 -2.50
C GLY A 57 2.09 11.44 -3.82
N ASP A 58 2.80 11.68 -4.93
CA ASP A 58 2.39 11.26 -6.27
C ASP A 58 2.53 9.74 -6.49
N GLY A 59 3.27 9.06 -5.61
CA GLY A 59 3.55 7.63 -5.67
C GLY A 59 4.90 7.26 -6.23
N ILE A 60 5.80 8.23 -6.40
CA ILE A 60 7.19 8.05 -6.80
C ILE A 60 8.08 8.65 -5.71
N ALA A 61 8.92 7.83 -5.10
CA ALA A 61 9.88 8.29 -4.11
C ALA A 61 11.23 8.63 -4.76
N CYS A 62 11.90 9.65 -4.22
CA CYS A 62 13.28 10.01 -4.58
C CYS A 62 13.51 10.31 -6.06
N GLU A 63 12.60 11.11 -6.61
CA GLU A 63 12.68 11.68 -7.95
C GLU A 63 13.97 12.49 -8.17
N SER A 64 14.33 12.64 -9.45
CA SER A 64 15.55 13.24 -10.03
C SER A 64 16.00 14.60 -9.48
#